data_AF-A0A847F1N8-F1
#
_entry.id   AF-A0A847F1N8-F1
#
_cell.length_a   1.000
_cell.length_b   1.000
_cell.length_c   1.000
_cell.angle_alpha   90.00
_cell.angle_beta   90.00
_cell.angle_gamma   90.00
#
_symmetry.space_group_name_H-M   'P 1'
#
loop_
_entity.id
_entity.type
_entity.pdbx_description
1 polymer ?
#
loop_
_entity_poly.entity_id
_entity_poly.type
_entity_poly.pdbx_seq_one_letter_code
_entity_poly.pdbx_strand_id
1 'polypeptide(L)' 'GHPRLRMRHAHVPVNRAMRDAWMRCMIEALAATPMPDLVREFLEVRFFEVADFLRNVPEESD' A
#
# COMPACT_ATOMS: atom_id res chain seq x y z
N GLY A 1 -12.60 3.14 -17.44
CA GLY A 1 -13.35 2.01 -16.84
C GLY A 1 -12.90 1.80 -15.41
N HIS A 2 -13.63 0.99 -14.62
CA HIS A 2 -13.30 0.78 -13.20
C HIS A 2 -11.88 0.20 -13.03
N PRO A 3 -11.02 0.74 -12.14
CA PRO A 3 -9.62 0.31 -12.00
C PRO A 3 -9.45 -1.17 -11.64
N ARG A 4 -10.39 -1.74 -10.86
CA ARG A 4 -10.40 -3.15 -10.42
C ARG A 4 -9.05 -3.58 -9.79
N LEU A 5 -8.47 -2.74 -8.93
CA LEU A 5 -7.11 -2.93 -8.40
C LEU A 5 -6.94 -4.27 -7.66
N ARG A 6 -7.87 -4.66 -6.79
CA ARG A 6 -7.79 -5.95 -6.08
C ARG A 6 -7.79 -7.15 -7.02
N MET A 7 -8.62 -7.12 -8.08
CA MET A 7 -8.59 -8.15 -9.14
C MET A 7 -7.26 -8.18 -9.88
N ARG A 8 -6.70 -7.00 -10.18
CA ARG A 8 -5.40 -6.91 -10.85
C ARG A 8 -4.26 -7.42 -9.98
N HIS A 9 -4.35 -7.33 -8.65
CA HIS A 9 -3.34 -7.83 -7.71
C HIS A 9 -3.57 -9.28 -7.28
N ALA A 10 -4.64 -9.95 -7.73
CA ALA A 10 -4.97 -11.32 -7.34
C ALA A 10 -3.98 -12.40 -7.85
N HIS A 11 -3.08 -12.05 -8.77
CA HIS A 11 -2.09 -12.97 -9.35
C HIS A 11 -0.81 -13.11 -8.51
N VAL A 12 -0.67 -12.32 -7.45
CA VAL A 12 0.43 -12.41 -6.47
C VAL A 12 -0.15 -12.47 -5.07
N PRO A 13 0.44 -13.26 -4.15
CA PRO A 13 0.05 -13.19 -2.74
C PRO A 13 0.42 -11.82 -2.19
N VAL A 14 -0.47 -11.24 -1.38
CA VAL A 14 -0.26 -10.00 -0.64
C VAL A 14 -0.73 -10.25 0.79
N ASN A 15 0.22 -10.57 1.67
CA ASN A 15 0.00 -10.69 3.10
C ASN A 15 0.40 -9.39 3.83
N ARG A 16 0.24 -9.35 5.16
CA ARG A 16 0.62 -8.20 5.99
C ARG A 16 2.09 -7.80 5.83
N ALA A 17 3.02 -8.77 5.86
CA ALA A 17 4.45 -8.49 5.74
C ALA A 17 4.81 -7.84 4.40
N MET A 18 4.20 -8.29 3.30
CA MET A 18 4.37 -7.70 1.97
C MET A 18 3.77 -6.30 1.88
N ARG A 19 2.59 -6.08 2.47
CA ARG A 19 1.98 -4.75 2.57
C ARG A 19 2.88 -3.78 3.33
N ASP A 20 3.43 -4.22 4.47
CA ASP A 20 4.34 -3.40 5.30
C ASP A 20 5.65 -3.11 4.56
N ALA A 21 6.19 -4.07 3.81
CA ALA A 21 7.38 -3.88 2.99
C ALA A 21 7.16 -2.85 1.89
N TRP A 22 6.05 -2.94 1.17
CA TRP A 22 5.69 -1.96 0.15
C TRP A 22 5.53 -0.55 0.75
N MET A 23 4.89 -0.44 1.92
CA MET A 23 4.73 0.85 2.61
C MET A 23 6.07 1.49 3.00
N ARG A 24 7.04 0.71 3.49
CA ARG A 24 8.39 1.24 3.79
C ARG A 24 9.04 1.85 2.55
N CYS A 25 8.97 1.16 1.41
CA CYS A 25 9.50 1.68 0.15
C CYS A 25 8.78 2.96 -0.29
N MET A 26 7.45 3.04 -0.14
CA MET A 26 6.69 4.24 -0.50
C MET A 26 6.99 5.43 0.41
N ILE A 27 7.12 5.21 1.71
CA ILE A 27 7.48 6.27 2.67
C ILE A 27 8.85 6.83 2.33
N GLU A 28 9.84 5.97 2.06
CA GLU A 28 11.17 6.40 1.64
C GLU A 28 11.15 7.18 0.32
N ALA A 29 10.39 6.71 -0.67
CA ALA A 29 10.23 7.39 -1.95
C ALA A 29 9.54 8.76 -1.81
N LEU A 30 8.51 8.86 -0.97
CA LEU A 30 7.83 10.12 -0.67
C LEU A 30 8.76 11.08 0.08
N ALA A 31 9.57 10.60 1.03
CA ALA A 31 10.56 11.40 1.74
C ALA A 31 11.60 12.02 0.78
N ALA A 32 12.07 11.24 -0.20
CA ALA A 32 13.06 11.68 -1.19
C ALA A 32 12.48 12.61 -2.28
N THR A 33 11.15 12.71 -2.39
CA THR A 33 10.48 13.51 -3.42
C THR A 33 10.07 14.88 -2.86
N PRO A 34 10.53 16.01 -3.45
CA PRO A 34 10.13 17.34 -3.01
C PRO A 34 8.61 17.56 -3.19
N MET A 35 7.89 17.79 -2.08
CA MET A 35 6.47 18.13 -2.07
C MET A 35 6.09 18.83 -0.75
N PRO A 36 4.94 19.55 -0.69
CA PRO A 36 4.42 20.08 0.57
C PRO A 36 4.10 18.96 1.56
N ASP A 37 4.36 19.18 2.84
CA ASP A 37 4.19 18.15 3.87
C ASP A 37 2.76 17.65 3.99
N LEU A 38 1.77 18.55 3.87
CA LEU A 38 0.35 18.17 3.86
C LEU A 38 0.01 17.18 2.73
N VAL A 39 0.68 17.28 1.57
CA VAL A 39 0.48 16.34 0.46
C VAL A 39 1.13 14.99 0.78
N ARG A 40 2.33 15.01 1.36
CA ARG A 40 3.06 13.80 1.78
C ARG A 40 2.25 13.00 2.79
N GLU A 41 1.81 13.65 3.86
CA GLU A 41 1.00 13.05 4.93
C GLU A 41 -0.31 12.45 4.39
N PHE A 42 -0.99 13.20 3.51
CA PHE A 42 -2.18 12.69 2.83
C PHE A 42 -1.86 11.42 2.03
N LEU A 43 -0.79 11.42 1.22
CA LEU A 43 -0.42 10.27 0.39
C LEU A 43 -0.02 9.06 1.23
N GLU A 44 0.70 9.23 2.33
CA GLU A 44 1.08 8.13 3.22
C GLU A 44 -0.15 7.40 3.78
N VAL A 45 -1.15 8.15 4.27
CA VAL A 45 -2.41 7.58 4.76
C VAL A 45 -3.16 6.87 3.63
N ARG A 46 -3.31 7.52 2.47
CA ARG A 46 -4.04 6.94 1.33
C ARG A 46 -3.35 5.69 0.78
N PHE A 47 -2.03 5.66 0.75
CA PHE A 47 -1.26 4.49 0.33
C PHE A 47 -1.42 3.33 1.31
N PHE A 48 -1.40 3.60 2.62
CA PHE A 48 -1.67 2.57 3.61
C PHE A 48 -3.05 1.95 3.41
N GLU A 49 -4.10 2.75 3.30
CA GLU A 49 -5.48 2.28 3.11
C GLU A 49 -5.63 1.45 1.84
N VAL A 50 -5.05 1.91 0.72
CA VAL A 50 -5.09 1.17 -0.55
C VAL A 50 -4.29 -0.13 -0.43
N ALA A 51 -3.09 -0.10 0.12
CA ALA A 51 -2.25 -1.30 0.27
C ALA A 51 -2.91 -2.33 1.20
N ASP A 52 -3.59 -1.89 2.26
CA ASP A 52 -4.34 -2.78 3.14
C ASP A 52 -5.53 -3.42 2.43
N PHE A 53 -6.28 -2.63 1.63
CA PHE A 53 -7.36 -3.14 0.77
C PHE A 53 -6.89 -4.18 -0.26
N LEU A 54 -5.62 -4.12 -0.69
CA LEU A 54 -5.05 -5.05 -1.65
C LEU A 54 -4.61 -6.39 -1.05
N ARG A 55 -4.52 -6.51 0.29
CA ARG A 55 -4.22 -7.81 0.94
C ARG A 55 -5.22 -8.88 0.53
N ASN A 56 -4.70 -10.02 0.13
CA ASN A 56 -5.49 -11.13 -0.43
C ASN A 56 -5.13 -12.50 0.18
N VAL A 57 -4.26 -12.52 1.20
CA VAL A 57 -3.93 -13.70 2.00
C VAL A 57 -4.57 -13.54 3.38
N PRO A 58 -5.24 -14.57 3.93
CA PRO A 58 -5.72 -14.55 5.32
C PRO A 58 -4.57 -14.33 6.31
N GLU A 59 -4.84 -13.68 7.44
CA GLU A 59 -3.90 -13.69 8.56
C GLU A 59 -3.93 -15.10 9.17
N GLU A 60 -2.77 -15.65 9.51
CA GLU A 60 -2.72 -16.86 10.33
C GLU A 60 -3.29 -16.52 11.70
N SER A 61 -4.30 -17.27 12.14
CA SER A 61 -4.72 -17.27 13.54
C SER A 61 -3.60 -17.96 14.33
N ASP A 62 -3.02 -17.27 15.30
CA ASP A 62 -2.16 -17.90 16.31
C ASP A 62 -2.91 -19.02 17.07
#